data_AF-A0A445DVH3-F1
#
_entry.id   AF-A0A445DVH3-F1
#
_cell.length_a   1.000
_cell.length_b   1.000
_cell.length_c   1.000
_cell.angle_alpha   90.00
_cell.angle_beta   90.00
_cell.angle_gamma   90.00
#
_symmetry.space_group_name_H-M   'P 1'
#
loop_
_entity.id
_entity.type
_entity.pdbx_description
1 polymer ?
#
loop_
_entity_poly.entity_id
_entity_poly.type
_entity_poly.pdbx_seq_one_letter_code
_entity_poly.pdbx_strand_id
1 'polypeptide(L)'
;MSTSDPNKLITKADKLTKLSFTRWTADWKSATVLYEQAANAFRLAKDYEKAKTAYEKASKGQEMLSSYPYFFWLLLMVFFI
;
A
#
# COMPACT_ATOMS: atom_id res chain seq x y z
N MET A 1 18.18 -17.92 -2.28
CA MET A 1 17.36 -16.69 -2.30
C MET A 1 16.00 -17.04 -1.75
N SER A 2 15.69 -16.63 -0.52
CA SER A 2 14.39 -16.91 0.09
C SER A 2 13.34 -16.12 -0.68
N THR A 3 12.66 -16.80 -1.60
CA THR A 3 11.39 -16.40 -2.21
C THR A 3 10.46 -16.02 -1.06
N SER A 4 10.44 -14.75 -0.71
CA SER A 4 9.65 -14.22 0.39
C SER A 4 8.20 -14.55 0.08
N ASP A 5 7.63 -15.49 0.85
CA ASP A 5 6.29 -16.02 0.61
C ASP A 5 5.33 -14.86 0.31
N PRO A 6 4.53 -14.92 -0.77
CA PRO A 6 3.62 -13.85 -1.15
C PRO A 6 2.74 -13.40 0.03
N ASN A 7 2.29 -14.34 0.86
CA ASN A 7 1.51 -14.07 2.07
C ASN A 7 2.27 -13.22 3.11
N LYS A 8 3.59 -13.40 3.25
CA LYS A 8 4.42 -12.58 4.15
C LYS A 8 4.57 -11.15 3.63
N LEU A 9 4.64 -10.97 2.32
CA LEU A 9 4.68 -9.64 1.70
C LEU A 9 3.37 -8.88 1.90
N ILE A 10 2.23 -9.54 1.69
CA ILE A 10 0.88 -9.00 1.97
C ILE A 10 0.77 -8.59 3.45
N THR A 11 1.20 -9.46 4.37
CA THR A 11 1.14 -9.18 5.82
C THR A 11 1.99 -7.97 6.22
N LYS A 12 3.17 -7.80 5.59
CA LYS A 12 4.01 -6.61 5.81
C LYS A 12 3.33 -5.35 5.28
N ALA A 13 2.71 -5.42 4.11
CA ALA A 13 1.96 -4.31 3.53
C ALA A 13 0.76 -3.93 4.43
N ASP A 14 -0.01 -4.91 4.93
CA ASP A 14 -1.14 -4.67 5.83
C ASP A 14 -0.71 -4.00 7.17
N LYS A 15 0.48 -4.33 7.69
CA LYS A 15 1.06 -3.63 8.85
C LYS A 15 1.40 -2.17 8.54
N LEU A 16 1.92 -1.90 7.34
CA LEU A 16 2.28 -0.54 6.91
C LEU A 16 1.05 0.31 6.61
N THR A 17 -0.07 -0.29 6.22
CA THR A 17 -1.35 0.41 6.02
C THR A 17 -2.16 0.57 7.31
N LYS A 18 -1.86 -0.20 8.36
CA LYS A 18 -2.52 -0.05 9.66
C LYS A 18 -2.04 1.24 10.35
N LEU A 19 -2.94 2.21 10.41
CA LEU A 19 -2.81 3.38 11.27
C LEU A 19 -2.78 2.89 12.73
N SER A 20 -1.75 3.29 13.46
CA SER A 20 -1.62 3.02 14.90
C SER A 20 -1.75 4.35 15.63
N PHE A 21 -2.11 4.32 16.91
CA PHE A 21 -2.39 5.52 17.70
C PHE A 21 -1.23 6.54 17.75
N THR A 22 0.01 6.10 17.45
CA THR A 22 1.21 6.93 17.35
C THR A 22 1.65 7.26 15.92
N ARG A 23 1.01 6.69 14.90
CA ARG A 23 1.36 6.85 13.48
C ARG A 23 0.14 7.30 12.68
N TRP A 24 0.02 8.62 12.55
CA TRP A 24 -1.04 9.34 11.83
C TRP A 24 -0.88 9.28 10.30
N THR A 25 0.24 8.76 9.81
CA THR A 25 0.54 8.59 8.38
C THR A 25 0.72 7.11 8.07
N ALA A 26 -0.16 6.56 7.25
CA ALA A 26 0.04 5.23 6.70
C ALA A 26 1.00 5.31 5.51
N ASP A 27 2.05 4.47 5.50
CA ASP A 27 3.04 4.39 4.44
C ASP A 27 2.48 3.64 3.23
N TRP A 28 1.53 4.27 2.53
CA TRP A 28 0.91 3.70 1.33
C TRP A 28 1.94 3.47 0.22
N LYS A 29 2.93 4.36 0.07
CA LYS A 29 4.01 4.21 -0.94
C LYS A 29 4.75 2.89 -0.80
N SER A 30 5.19 2.57 0.42
CA SER A 30 5.95 1.35 0.72
C SER A 30 5.04 0.12 0.68
N ALA A 31 3.79 0.24 1.12
CA ALA A 31 2.82 -0.85 1.05
C ALA A 31 2.47 -1.24 -0.40
N THR A 32 2.29 -0.27 -1.30
CA THR A 32 1.97 -0.50 -2.71
C THR A 32 3.05 -1.30 -3.43
N VAL A 33 4.33 -0.95 -3.23
CA VAL A 33 5.47 -1.69 -3.81
C VAL A 33 5.49 -3.14 -3.31
N LEU A 34 5.16 -3.37 -2.04
CA LEU A 34 5.08 -4.72 -1.48
C LEU A 34 3.88 -5.51 -2.03
N TYR A 35 2.74 -4.86 -2.27
CA TYR A 35 1.58 -5.48 -2.91
C TYR A 35 1.87 -5.88 -4.37
N GLU A 36 2.55 -5.03 -5.15
CA GLU A 36 2.97 -5.36 -6.53
C GLU A 36 3.95 -6.54 -6.57
N GLN A 37 4.94 -6.55 -5.67
CA GLN A 37 5.88 -7.67 -5.55
C GLN A 37 5.17 -8.97 -5.17
N ALA A 38 4.22 -8.91 -4.22
CA ALA A 38 3.40 -10.05 -3.85
C ALA A 38 2.53 -10.54 -5.02
N ALA A 39 1.92 -9.63 -5.77
CA ALA A 39 1.08 -9.95 -6.92
C ALA A 39 1.88 -10.65 -8.04
N ASN A 40 3.10 -10.17 -8.33
CA ASN A 40 4.01 -10.84 -9.25
C ASN A 40 4.38 -12.25 -8.78
N ALA A 41 4.60 -12.43 -7.47
CA ALA A 41 4.90 -13.74 -6.91
C ALA A 41 3.67 -14.70 -6.94
N PHE A 42 2.45 -14.21 -6.70
CA PHE A 42 1.22 -14.98 -6.88
C PHE A 42 0.97 -15.36 -8.33
N ARG A 43 1.31 -14.48 -9.28
CA ARG A 43 1.24 -14.77 -10.72
C ARG A 43 2.19 -15.91 -11.11
N LEU A 44 3.41 -15.93 -10.56
CA LEU A 44 4.36 -17.03 -10.76
C LEU A 44 3.86 -18.35 -10.13
N ALA A 45 3.15 -18.26 -9.01
CA ALA A 45 2.50 -19.40 -8.36
C ALA A 45 1.19 -19.86 -9.02
N LYS A 46 0.74 -19.20 -10.11
CA LYS A 46 -0.56 -19.42 -10.79
C LYS A 46 -1.80 -19.16 -9.91
N ASP A 47 -1.62 -18.50 -8.76
CA ASP A 47 -2.68 -18.09 -7.83
C ASP A 47 -3.29 -16.74 -8.28
N TYR A 48 -4.04 -16.74 -9.39
CA TYR A 48 -4.56 -15.51 -10.00
C TYR A 48 -5.58 -14.76 -9.14
N GLU A 49 -6.38 -15.44 -8.32
CA GLU A 49 -7.36 -14.80 -7.42
C GLU A 49 -6.67 -13.90 -6.39
N LYS A 50 -5.58 -14.39 -5.79
CA LYS A 50 -4.78 -13.64 -4.82
C LYS A 50 -3.96 -12.54 -5.47
N ALA A 51 -3.48 -12.77 -6.69
CA ALA A 51 -2.80 -11.73 -7.46
C ALA A 51 -3.73 -10.55 -7.76
N LYS A 52 -4.98 -10.83 -8.17
CA LYS A 52 -5.97 -9.78 -8.49
C LYS A 52 -6.30 -8.93 -7.26
N THR A 53 -6.58 -9.57 -6.13
CA THR A 53 -6.85 -8.85 -4.86
C THR A 53 -5.65 -8.04 -4.38
N ALA A 54 -4.42 -8.52 -4.59
CA ALA A 54 -3.21 -7.74 -4.31
C ALA A 54 -3.07 -6.50 -5.21
N TYR A 55 -3.36 -6.62 -6.51
CA TYR A 55 -3.37 -5.48 -7.44
C TYR A 55 -4.46 -4.44 -7.11
N GLU A 56 -5.66 -4.90 -6.72
CA GLU A 56 -6.74 -3.99 -6.28
C GLU A 56 -6.32 -3.18 -5.05
N LYS A 57 -5.68 -3.82 -4.06
CA LYS A 57 -5.12 -3.13 -2.89
C LYS A 57 -4.01 -2.16 -3.26
N ALA A 58 -3.12 -2.52 -4.19
CA ALA A 58 -2.05 -1.66 -4.68
C ALA A 58 -2.61 -0.41 -5.38
N SER A 59 -3.62 -0.57 -6.25
CA SER A 59 -4.26 0.53 -6.96
C SER A 59 -4.87 1.55 -6.00
N LYS A 60 -5.60 1.08 -4.99
CA LYS A 60 -6.16 1.94 -3.94
C LYS A 60 -5.09 2.70 -3.15
N GLY A 61 -3.95 2.05 -2.91
CA GLY A 61 -2.78 2.68 -2.28
C GLY A 61 -2.17 3.81 -3.10
N GLN A 62 -2.08 3.64 -4.43
CA GLN A 62 -1.62 4.70 -5.35
C GLN A 62 -2.56 5.90 -5.37
N GLU A 63 -3.87 5.68 -5.43
CA GLU A 63 -4.87 6.76 -5.40
C GLU A 63 -4.79 7.57 -4.11
N MET A 64 -4.67 6.90 -2.96
CA MET A 64 -4.47 7.58 -1.69
C MET A 64 -3.16 8.37 -1.68
N LEU A 65 -2.05 7.79 -2.13
CA LEU A 65 -0.77 8.49 -2.20
C LEU A 65 -0.85 9.73 -3.10
N SER A 66 -1.58 9.65 -4.21
CA SER A 66 -1.81 10.78 -5.11
C SER A 66 -2.70 11.87 -4.49
N SER A 67 -3.53 11.54 -3.49
CA SER A 67 -4.46 12.46 -2.84
C SER A 67 -3.91 13.09 -1.54
N TYR A 68 -3.01 12.39 -0.83
CA TYR A 68 -2.30 12.88 0.37
C TYR A 68 -1.57 14.23 0.21
N PRO A 69 -0.85 14.53 -0.90
CA PRO A 69 -0.19 15.82 -1.06
C PRO A 69 -1.19 16.98 -1.13
N TYR A 70 -2.37 16.77 -1.70
CA TYR A 70 -3.39 17.83 -1.83
C TYR A 70 -4.11 18.12 -0.51
N PHE A 71 -4.39 17.10 0.30
CA PHE A 71 -5.07 17.31 1.58
C PHE A 71 -4.20 18.07 2.59
N PHE A 72 -2.90 17.76 2.65
CA PHE A 72 -1.96 18.47 3.51
C PHE A 72 -1.74 19.92 3.05
N TRP A 73 -1.66 20.15 1.74
CA TRP A 73 -1.52 21.50 1.18
C TRP A 73 -2.78 22.36 1.35
N LEU A 74 -3.97 21.76 1.17
CA LEU A 74 -5.24 22.47 1.37
C LEU A 74 -5.42 22.89 2.83
N LEU A 75 -5.06 22.01 3.78
CA LEU A 75 -5.09 22.34 5.21
C LEU A 75 -4.13 23.49 5.55
N LEU A 76 -2.96 23.52 4.91
CA LEU A 76 -1.96 24.59 5.10
C LEU A 76 -2.43 25.92 4.49
N MET A 77 -3.16 25.91 3.37
CA MET A 77 -3.72 27.14 2.78
C MET A 77 -4.88 27.74 3.58
N VAL A 78 -5.72 26.91 4.24
CA VAL A 78 -6.88 27.41 5.01
C VAL A 78 -6.48 28.03 6.35
N PHE A 79 -5.35 27.62 6.94
CA PHE A 79 -4.86 28.15 8.23
C PHE A 79 -3.92 29.36 8.10
N PHE A 80 -3.56 29.79 6.88
CA PHE A 80 -2.60 30.88 6.63
C PHE A 80 -3.20 32.11 5.92
N ILE A 81 -4.52 32.31 6.01
CA ILE A 81 -5.22 33.55 5.62
C ILE A 81 -5.87 34.18 6.85
#